data_AF-A0A1C5P8B2-F1
#
_entry.id   AF-A0A1C5P8B2-F1
#
_cell.length_a   1.000
_cell.length_b   1.000
_cell.length_c   1.000
_cell.angle_alpha   90.00
_cell.angle_beta   90.00
_cell.angle_gamma   90.00
#
_symmetry.space_group_name_H-M   'P 1'
#
loop_
_entity.id
_entity.type
_entity.pdbx_description
1 polymer ?
#
loop_
_entity_poly.entity_id
_entity_poly.type
_entity_poly.pdbx_seq_one_letter_code
_entity_poly.pdbx_strand_id
1 'polypeptide(L)'
;MIHSHSSGKHSLLKKMLAVCIAFAMICSVSISAFSVEASSENTDETVQSVMTEEAGDPEVAEAETDSEQTPGEEQTEEPEVTPPEDNMENPDADNAEPTPSEDNEQPADPTVTEQPEEPTVTEQPTATPTQVEELEKDKADSEVQTQDAKAKWPTPTPASSTTYSGKAAIYYLANPAGDPWTNDTGAWAPAQETSNTIGNINTDGATWEDGYVGNTVYKEKNIKSNVSKYITSWPDGSKGTTWTVKRGDATTGSYFTFVLDSIWDNYKTAISKDTGIALRDLNKEDILEITLTPRKISRDNGGTYPYHIDCALSIKSKSVFTAKFWVKDPGETDYTQVDAKNYKTGDSVVETTKAEIGSTKEVNGIIYVLDGWYPENETGGAYKDQKITNWNYTPNATELADGTVNFYAHYTPLYTSVNIKKLVTGNMGDKSKPFHFKVSVVKGNTNLPFKIDKTQYTDPTEITLSDNQTTALTQVPVGATVTITEDNYSGYTTSCTIDGSASAGGRTATISNIQQNNENAAHEVTFTNNKEAIPDTGLNLGTTPYILALGIVALGAGLLLFGRRKRQS
;
A
#
# COMPACT_ATOMS: atom_id res chain seq x y z
N MET A 1 -73.03 -65.00 -15.60
CA MET A 1 -73.44 -64.51 -16.93
C MET A 1 -73.74 -63.02 -16.80
N ILE A 2 -73.14 -62.18 -17.64
CA ILE A 2 -73.53 -60.78 -17.91
C ILE A 2 -73.33 -59.71 -16.79
N HIS A 3 -72.65 -58.63 -17.19
CA HIS A 3 -72.49 -57.25 -16.66
C HIS A 3 -72.37 -56.92 -15.16
N SER A 4 -71.31 -56.17 -14.86
CA SER A 4 -71.34 -55.00 -13.96
C SER A 4 -70.98 -53.73 -14.74
N HIS A 5 -71.56 -52.58 -14.38
CA HIS A 5 -71.31 -51.28 -15.02
C HIS A 5 -70.49 -50.38 -14.09
N SER A 6 -69.46 -49.69 -14.62
CA SER A 6 -68.75 -48.65 -13.89
C SER A 6 -68.29 -47.54 -14.84
N SER A 7 -69.08 -46.47 -14.93
CA SER A 7 -68.73 -45.25 -15.66
C SER A 7 -69.18 -44.03 -14.86
N GLY A 8 -68.24 -43.11 -14.60
CA GLY A 8 -68.49 -41.89 -13.82
C GLY A 8 -67.22 -41.18 -13.36
N LYS A 9 -66.21 -41.92 -12.88
CA LYS A 9 -64.97 -41.33 -12.32
C LYS A 9 -64.13 -40.54 -13.35
N HIS A 10 -64.17 -40.90 -14.63
CA HIS A 10 -63.40 -40.22 -15.68
C HIS A 10 -63.89 -38.80 -16.05
N SER A 11 -65.10 -38.38 -15.64
CA SER A 11 -65.65 -37.06 -15.99
C SER A 11 -65.09 -35.92 -15.11
N LEU A 12 -64.86 -36.19 -13.82
CA LEU A 12 -64.33 -35.21 -12.87
C LEU A 12 -62.84 -34.94 -13.11
N LEU A 13 -62.04 -35.99 -13.36
CA LEU A 13 -60.60 -35.88 -13.56
C LEU A 13 -60.24 -34.96 -14.75
N LYS A 14 -60.98 -35.05 -15.86
CA LYS A 14 -60.81 -34.17 -17.03
C LYS A 14 -61.17 -32.71 -16.75
N LYS A 15 -62.00 -32.42 -15.75
CA LYS A 15 -62.39 -31.05 -15.38
C LYS A 15 -61.35 -30.39 -14.46
N MET A 16 -60.74 -31.13 -13.54
CA MET A 16 -59.60 -30.60 -12.77
C MET A 16 -58.41 -30.27 -13.68
N LEU A 17 -58.05 -31.18 -14.59
CA LEU A 17 -56.90 -30.99 -15.48
C LEU A 17 -57.00 -29.70 -16.32
N ALA A 18 -58.19 -29.38 -16.83
CA ALA A 18 -58.43 -28.16 -17.59
C ALA A 18 -58.26 -26.87 -16.77
N VAL A 19 -58.59 -26.89 -15.48
CA VAL A 19 -58.41 -25.73 -14.58
C VAL A 19 -56.93 -25.49 -14.29
N CYS A 20 -56.15 -26.53 -14.04
CA CYS A 20 -54.70 -26.39 -13.82
C CYS A 20 -53.98 -25.83 -15.05
N ILE A 21 -54.35 -26.27 -16.26
CA ILE A 21 -53.77 -25.79 -17.52
C ILE A 21 -54.14 -24.32 -17.78
N ALA A 22 -55.36 -23.90 -17.44
CA ALA A 22 -55.75 -22.49 -17.52
C ALA A 22 -54.97 -21.58 -16.55
N PHE A 23 -54.70 -22.07 -15.33
CA PHE A 23 -53.90 -21.34 -14.34
C PHE A 23 -52.44 -21.17 -14.77
N ALA A 24 -51.85 -22.21 -15.37
CA ALA A 24 -50.48 -22.18 -15.89
C ALA A 24 -50.30 -21.15 -17.03
N MET A 25 -51.27 -21.04 -17.95
CA MET A 25 -51.19 -20.06 -19.06
C MET A 25 -51.36 -18.60 -18.61
N ILE A 26 -51.93 -18.33 -17.45
CA ILE A 26 -52.00 -16.97 -16.88
C ILE A 26 -50.63 -16.56 -16.31
N CYS A 27 -49.83 -17.52 -15.82
CA CYS A 27 -48.50 -17.25 -15.26
C CYS A 27 -47.42 -16.98 -16.33
N SER A 28 -47.70 -17.25 -17.61
CA SER A 28 -46.72 -17.14 -18.71
C SER A 28 -46.81 -15.87 -19.56
N VAL A 29 -47.63 -14.88 -19.17
CA VAL A 29 -47.85 -13.64 -19.96
C VAL A 29 -47.50 -12.39 -19.15
N SER A 30 -46.29 -12.35 -18.59
CA SER A 30 -45.79 -11.18 -17.83
C SER A 30 -44.27 -10.96 -17.90
N ILE A 31 -43.57 -11.50 -18.92
CA ILE A 31 -42.14 -11.22 -19.15
C ILE A 31 -41.89 -10.87 -20.61
N SER A 32 -41.75 -9.57 -20.91
CA SER A 32 -40.83 -9.02 -21.93
C SER A 32 -40.90 -7.48 -21.99
N ALA A 33 -39.78 -6.88 -22.40
CA ALA A 33 -39.60 -5.48 -22.81
C ALA A 33 -39.75 -4.37 -21.74
N PHE A 34 -38.62 -3.97 -21.18
CA PHE A 34 -37.96 -2.74 -21.66
C PHE A 34 -36.43 -2.93 -21.67
N SER A 35 -35.79 -2.60 -22.79
CA SER A 35 -34.33 -2.57 -22.93
C SER A 35 -33.93 -1.24 -23.56
N VAL A 36 -32.92 -0.58 -22.97
CA VAL A 36 -32.11 0.49 -23.55
C VAL A 36 -30.74 0.42 -22.87
N GLU A 37 -29.57 0.59 -23.49
CA GLU A 37 -28.98 0.18 -24.79
C GLU A 37 -27.47 0.56 -24.70
N ALA A 38 -26.61 0.04 -25.60
CA ALA A 38 -25.16 0.27 -25.68
C ALA A 38 -24.32 -0.40 -24.55
N SER A 39 -23.14 -0.97 -24.82
CA SER A 39 -22.47 -1.34 -26.10
C SER A 39 -21.39 -2.41 -25.81
N SER A 40 -20.96 -3.17 -26.84
CA SER A 40 -19.64 -3.82 -27.06
C SER A 40 -18.86 -4.45 -25.88
N GLU A 41 -18.21 -5.62 -25.99
CA GLU A 41 -17.57 -6.19 -27.18
C GLU A 41 -17.47 -7.74 -27.17
N ASN A 42 -16.53 -8.31 -27.93
CA ASN A 42 -16.49 -9.70 -28.37
C ASN A 42 -15.78 -10.70 -27.42
N THR A 43 -16.25 -11.94 -27.47
CA THR A 43 -15.55 -13.25 -27.41
C THR A 43 -14.10 -13.33 -26.88
N ASP A 44 -13.84 -14.30 -25.99
CA ASP A 44 -13.37 -15.62 -26.48
C ASP A 44 -13.70 -16.79 -25.52
N GLU A 45 -13.48 -18.02 -25.98
CA GLU A 45 -13.82 -19.28 -25.30
C GLU A 45 -12.78 -19.75 -24.26
N THR A 46 -13.23 -20.50 -23.26
CA THR A 46 -12.52 -21.72 -22.81
C THR A 46 -13.52 -22.72 -22.21
N VAL A 47 -13.47 -23.97 -22.67
CA VAL A 47 -14.34 -25.07 -22.22
C VAL A 47 -13.57 -25.99 -21.27
N GLN A 48 -14.14 -26.33 -20.11
CA GLN A 48 -13.84 -27.65 -19.51
C GLN A 48 -14.98 -28.27 -18.67
N SER A 49 -15.57 -29.30 -19.26
CA SER A 49 -16.30 -30.46 -18.71
C SER A 49 -16.63 -30.56 -17.21
N VAL A 50 -17.94 -30.65 -16.95
CA VAL A 50 -18.62 -31.32 -15.83
C VAL A 50 -18.19 -32.79 -15.63
N MET A 51 -18.01 -33.22 -14.36
CA MET A 51 -18.69 -34.37 -13.71
C MET A 51 -18.80 -34.07 -12.19
N THR A 52 -19.96 -34.06 -11.52
CA THR A 52 -20.70 -35.19 -10.85
C THR A 52 -19.88 -35.95 -9.77
N GLU A 53 -20.41 -36.35 -8.60
CA GLU A 53 -21.82 -36.56 -8.16
C GLU A 53 -22.21 -35.90 -6.81
N GLU A 54 -23.43 -36.17 -6.33
CA GLU A 54 -24.12 -35.54 -5.17
C GLU A 54 -23.85 -36.20 -3.79
N ALA A 55 -24.48 -35.65 -2.74
CA ALA A 55 -24.42 -36.09 -1.35
C ALA A 55 -25.30 -37.32 -1.03
N GLY A 56 -24.99 -37.99 0.09
CA GLY A 56 -25.82 -39.02 0.72
C GLY A 56 -25.50 -39.14 2.21
N ASP A 57 -26.53 -39.10 3.06
CA ASP A 57 -26.47 -39.04 4.53
C ASP A 57 -26.78 -40.44 5.16
N PRO A 58 -27.10 -40.62 6.45
CA PRO A 58 -26.20 -41.30 7.40
C PRO A 58 -26.73 -42.64 7.97
N GLU A 59 -25.88 -43.43 8.64
CA GLU A 59 -26.29 -44.15 9.87
C GLU A 59 -25.13 -44.65 10.76
N VAL A 60 -25.49 -45.09 11.98
CA VAL A 60 -24.66 -45.27 13.19
C VAL A 60 -24.16 -46.71 13.39
N ALA A 61 -22.97 -46.91 13.99
CA ALA A 61 -22.63 -48.12 14.78
C ALA A 61 -21.41 -47.96 15.73
N GLU A 62 -21.69 -47.87 17.04
CA GLU A 62 -20.96 -48.36 18.22
C GLU A 62 -19.50 -48.87 18.15
N ALA A 63 -18.61 -48.35 19.03
CA ALA A 63 -17.58 -49.15 19.73
C ALA A 63 -16.89 -48.38 20.92
N GLU A 64 -17.44 -48.56 22.12
CA GLU A 64 -16.81 -48.49 23.46
C GLU A 64 -15.27 -48.33 23.58
N THR A 65 -14.82 -47.39 24.43
CA THR A 65 -14.09 -47.77 25.67
C THR A 65 -14.07 -46.66 26.73
N ASP A 66 -14.15 -47.06 28.00
CA ASP A 66 -14.43 -46.24 29.19
C ASP A 66 -13.18 -45.79 29.97
N SER A 67 -13.26 -44.64 30.64
CA SER A 67 -12.52 -44.27 31.87
C SER A 67 -13.06 -42.97 32.50
N GLU A 68 -14.08 -43.09 33.37
CA GLU A 68 -14.29 -42.12 34.47
C GLU A 68 -13.05 -42.09 35.43
N GLN A 69 -12.81 -41.14 36.34
CA GLN A 69 -13.73 -40.31 37.14
C GLN A 69 -13.12 -38.95 37.54
N THR A 70 -13.98 -37.94 37.71
CA THR A 70 -13.82 -36.83 38.68
C THR A 70 -14.55 -37.19 39.99
N PRO A 71 -14.26 -36.60 41.17
CA PRO A 71 -14.72 -35.23 41.47
C PRO A 71 -13.78 -34.39 42.38
N GLY A 72 -14.05 -33.08 42.49
CA GLY A 72 -13.37 -32.20 43.44
C GLY A 72 -13.52 -30.72 43.12
N GLU A 73 -14.70 -30.13 43.40
CA GLU A 73 -14.86 -28.67 43.45
C GLU A 73 -14.37 -28.13 44.80
N GLU A 74 -13.56 -27.08 44.79
CA GLU A 74 -13.66 -25.99 45.78
C GLU A 74 -13.04 -24.70 45.20
N GLN A 75 -13.33 -23.56 45.83
CA GLN A 75 -13.23 -22.23 45.21
C GLN A 75 -12.01 -21.39 45.66
N THR A 76 -11.85 -20.26 44.97
CA THR A 76 -11.48 -18.92 45.49
C THR A 76 -10.03 -18.39 45.33
N GLU A 77 -10.00 -17.06 45.13
CA GLU A 77 -8.92 -16.06 45.31
C GLU A 77 -7.77 -15.97 44.28
N GLU A 78 -8.03 -15.08 43.32
CA GLU A 78 -7.08 -14.18 42.64
C GLU A 78 -6.31 -13.30 43.66
N PRO A 79 -4.99 -13.08 43.51
CA PRO A 79 -4.22 -12.17 44.38
C PRO A 79 -4.20 -10.73 43.84
N GLU A 80 -4.80 -9.79 44.58
CA GLU A 80 -4.80 -8.35 44.29
C GLU A 80 -3.43 -7.69 44.56
N VAL A 81 -3.16 -6.56 43.87
CA VAL A 81 -1.90 -5.80 43.97
C VAL A 81 -1.88 -4.90 45.21
N THR A 82 -0.77 -4.89 45.97
CA THR A 82 -0.60 -4.06 47.17
C THR A 82 0.58 -3.08 47.10
N PRO A 83 0.30 -1.77 47.19
CA PRO A 83 1.17 -0.72 47.72
C PRO A 83 0.54 -0.04 48.97
N PRO A 84 1.13 1.01 49.56
CA PRO A 84 2.52 1.18 50.02
C PRO A 84 2.58 1.59 51.53
N GLU A 85 3.78 1.75 52.11
CA GLU A 85 4.15 2.65 53.22
C GLU A 85 5.68 2.52 53.42
N ASP A 86 6.53 3.54 53.31
CA ASP A 86 6.73 4.79 54.10
C ASP A 86 7.28 4.58 55.54
N ASN A 87 8.54 5.00 55.77
CA ASN A 87 8.89 5.92 56.88
C ASN A 87 10.33 6.50 56.82
N MET A 88 10.52 7.63 57.54
CA MET A 88 11.76 8.23 58.06
C MET A 88 12.76 8.93 57.10
N GLU A 89 12.50 10.21 56.83
CA GLU A 89 13.10 11.37 57.56
C GLU A 89 14.40 11.12 58.39
N ASN A 90 15.40 12.02 58.51
CA ASN A 90 15.50 13.46 58.15
C ASN A 90 17.02 13.87 57.90
N PRO A 91 17.51 15.13 58.04
CA PRO A 91 18.19 15.83 56.94
C PRO A 91 19.67 16.18 57.16
N ASP A 92 20.31 16.79 56.15
CA ASP A 92 20.77 18.19 56.26
C ASP A 92 21.07 18.78 54.87
N ALA A 93 21.21 20.11 54.77
CA ALA A 93 21.24 20.85 53.50
C ALA A 93 22.62 21.44 53.13
N ASP A 94 22.83 21.71 51.84
CA ASP A 94 23.23 23.07 51.40
C ASP A 94 22.83 23.32 49.92
N ASN A 95 22.96 24.58 49.47
CA ASN A 95 22.35 25.16 48.27
C ASN A 95 23.38 25.80 47.31
N ALA A 96 23.30 25.54 46.00
CA ALA A 96 23.90 26.40 44.96
C ALA A 96 23.33 26.16 43.55
N GLU A 97 23.00 27.26 42.86
CA GLU A 97 22.63 27.35 41.44
C GLU A 97 23.77 28.07 40.66
N PRO A 98 24.07 27.73 39.39
CA PRO A 98 25.08 28.44 38.60
C PRO A 98 24.56 29.07 37.29
N THR A 99 24.51 30.40 37.23
CA THR A 99 24.58 31.20 35.98
C THR A 99 25.46 32.47 36.23
N PRO A 100 25.74 33.35 35.25
CA PRO A 100 27.02 33.36 34.52
C PRO A 100 27.87 34.63 34.76
N SER A 101 29.06 34.70 34.14
CA SER A 101 29.93 35.89 34.20
C SER A 101 30.78 36.10 32.93
N GLU A 102 30.71 37.31 32.37
CA GLU A 102 31.71 37.90 31.47
C GLU A 102 32.42 39.06 32.22
N ASP A 103 33.70 39.34 31.91
CA ASP A 103 34.15 40.57 31.21
C ASP A 103 35.71 40.60 31.10
N ASN A 104 36.27 41.68 30.52
CA ASN A 104 37.64 41.86 30.04
C ASN A 104 38.63 42.50 31.04
N GLU A 105 39.95 42.40 30.78
CA GLU A 105 40.83 43.54 30.38
C GLU A 105 42.33 43.16 30.23
N GLN A 106 43.15 44.01 29.57
CA GLN A 106 44.55 43.74 29.18
C GLN A 106 45.42 45.03 29.09
N PRO A 107 46.71 44.99 29.50
CA PRO A 107 47.86 45.50 28.69
C PRO A 107 49.08 44.51 28.76
N ALA A 108 50.30 44.70 28.20
CA ALA A 108 51.02 45.84 27.59
C ALA A 108 52.11 45.36 26.56
N ASP A 109 52.93 46.30 26.03
CA ASP A 109 54.04 46.15 25.04
C ASP A 109 55.12 47.26 25.33
N PRO A 110 56.32 47.45 24.70
CA PRO A 110 56.98 46.82 23.53
C PRO A 110 58.50 46.49 23.72
N THR A 111 59.26 46.21 22.63
CA THR A 111 60.49 46.99 22.21
C THR A 111 61.22 46.46 20.93
N VAL A 112 60.98 47.14 19.80
CA VAL A 112 61.83 47.57 18.64
C VAL A 112 63.28 47.04 18.41
N THR A 113 63.56 46.42 17.24
CA THR A 113 64.56 46.78 16.15
C THR A 113 64.64 45.68 15.05
N GLU A 114 65.12 45.81 13.79
CA GLU A 114 65.23 46.90 12.76
C GLU A 114 65.52 46.28 11.33
N GLN A 115 66.14 47.00 10.37
CA GLN A 115 66.54 46.55 8.98
C GLN A 115 68.10 46.68 8.78
N PRO A 116 68.79 46.87 7.60
CA PRO A 116 68.46 47.10 6.16
C PRO A 116 68.94 45.90 5.25
N GLU A 117 69.38 45.92 3.97
CA GLU A 117 69.71 46.93 2.92
C GLU A 117 69.65 46.31 1.46
N GLU A 118 70.34 46.88 0.45
CA GLU A 118 70.33 46.51 -0.99
C GLU A 118 71.75 46.20 -1.55
N PRO A 119 71.96 45.85 -2.85
CA PRO A 119 72.50 46.87 -3.79
C PRO A 119 72.12 46.74 -5.30
N THR A 120 72.48 47.76 -6.10
CA THR A 120 72.11 48.03 -7.51
C THR A 120 73.31 48.21 -8.47
N VAL A 121 73.05 48.43 -9.80
CA VAL A 121 73.77 49.34 -10.77
C VAL A 121 74.25 48.77 -12.16
N THR A 122 73.55 49.18 -13.26
CA THR A 122 73.93 49.34 -14.72
C THR A 122 74.48 48.13 -15.54
N GLU A 123 74.50 48.08 -16.90
CA GLU A 123 74.51 49.08 -18.00
C GLU A 123 73.56 48.77 -19.22
N GLN A 124 73.56 49.67 -20.23
CA GLN A 124 72.89 49.67 -21.56
C GLN A 124 74.02 49.75 -22.67
N PRO A 125 73.84 49.64 -24.02
CA PRO A 125 72.59 49.71 -24.83
C PRO A 125 72.46 48.91 -26.16
N THR A 126 71.26 48.99 -26.78
CA THR A 126 70.98 49.26 -28.23
C THR A 126 70.15 48.20 -29.02
N ALA A 127 69.19 48.72 -29.81
CA ALA A 127 68.47 48.13 -30.96
C ALA A 127 67.22 47.24 -30.73
N THR A 128 66.16 47.63 -31.46
CA THR A 128 64.78 47.12 -31.56
C THR A 128 64.54 46.72 -33.04
N PRO A 129 63.54 45.90 -33.47
CA PRO A 129 62.47 45.17 -32.75
C PRO A 129 62.44 43.64 -32.98
N THR A 130 61.60 42.90 -32.23
CA THR A 130 60.37 42.22 -32.74
C THR A 130 59.72 41.33 -31.66
N GLN A 131 58.42 41.54 -31.41
CA GLN A 131 57.43 40.66 -30.75
C GLN A 131 57.88 39.79 -29.55
N VAL A 132 57.71 40.33 -28.35
CA VAL A 132 56.99 39.67 -27.23
C VAL A 132 56.42 40.77 -26.34
N GLU A 133 55.22 40.58 -25.81
CA GLU A 133 54.65 41.41 -24.76
C GLU A 133 53.87 40.49 -23.81
N GLU A 134 54.27 40.47 -22.55
CA GLU A 134 53.74 39.66 -21.46
C GLU A 134 53.55 40.57 -20.27
N LEU A 135 52.37 40.53 -19.64
CA LEU A 135 52.22 40.72 -18.19
C LEU A 135 50.82 40.29 -17.70
N GLU A 136 50.74 40.07 -16.40
CA GLU A 136 49.66 39.32 -15.74
C GLU A 136 48.41 40.18 -15.39
N LYS A 137 47.21 39.63 -15.72
CA LYS A 137 46.14 39.27 -14.74
C LYS A 137 45.56 40.37 -13.82
N ASP A 138 44.29 40.70 -14.08
CA ASP A 138 43.24 40.55 -13.05
C ASP A 138 41.89 40.18 -13.71
N LYS A 139 40.87 39.88 -12.89
CA LYS A 139 39.59 39.24 -13.23
C LYS A 139 38.75 39.94 -14.32
N ALA A 140 38.27 39.16 -15.28
CA ALA A 140 36.86 39.10 -15.70
C ALA A 140 36.59 37.85 -16.57
N ASP A 141 35.31 37.53 -16.77
CA ASP A 141 34.84 36.35 -17.51
C ASP A 141 35.28 36.30 -18.98
N SER A 142 35.64 35.11 -19.46
CA SER A 142 35.34 34.69 -20.84
C SER A 142 35.42 33.16 -20.99
N GLU A 143 34.48 32.60 -21.75
CA GLU A 143 34.38 31.16 -22.02
C GLU A 143 35.50 30.71 -22.98
N VAL A 144 36.28 29.69 -22.61
CA VAL A 144 37.10 28.94 -23.59
C VAL A 144 36.85 27.44 -23.45
N GLN A 145 36.05 26.97 -24.39
CA GLN A 145 35.70 25.59 -24.71
C GLN A 145 36.85 24.57 -24.53
N THR A 146 36.74 23.70 -23.54
CA THR A 146 37.29 22.34 -23.68
C THR A 146 36.41 21.60 -24.69
N GLN A 147 37.01 21.04 -25.73
CA GLN A 147 36.25 20.64 -26.93
C GLN A 147 35.25 19.51 -26.66
N ASP A 148 34.02 19.75 -27.09
CA ASP A 148 32.89 18.84 -27.09
C ASP A 148 33.22 17.63 -28.01
N ALA A 149 33.82 16.57 -27.44
CA ALA A 149 34.06 15.29 -28.09
C ALA A 149 32.74 14.51 -28.26
N LYS A 150 31.75 15.19 -28.85
CA LYS A 150 30.36 14.79 -29.01
C LYS A 150 30.27 13.70 -30.06
N ALA A 151 30.64 12.49 -29.66
CA ALA A 151 30.46 11.28 -30.43
C ALA A 151 29.04 11.26 -30.99
N LYS A 152 28.94 11.40 -32.31
CA LYS A 152 27.66 11.63 -32.99
C LYS A 152 26.96 10.29 -33.12
N TRP A 153 26.33 9.86 -32.03
CA TRP A 153 25.63 8.59 -31.90
C TRP A 153 24.81 8.31 -33.17
N PRO A 154 25.03 7.17 -33.86
CA PRO A 154 24.17 6.81 -34.97
C PRO A 154 22.75 6.62 -34.41
N THR A 155 21.77 7.31 -35.00
CA THR A 155 20.37 7.19 -34.56
C THR A 155 19.96 5.72 -34.60
N PRO A 156 19.66 5.08 -33.46
CA PRO A 156 19.33 3.66 -33.46
C PRO A 156 18.03 3.45 -34.22
N THR A 157 18.06 2.62 -35.26
CA THR A 157 16.83 2.03 -35.82
C THR A 157 16.17 1.25 -34.69
N PRO A 158 14.92 1.57 -34.29
CA PRO A 158 14.28 0.90 -33.16
C PRO A 158 14.17 -0.60 -33.46
N ALA A 159 14.81 -1.42 -32.63
CA ALA A 159 14.73 -2.87 -32.75
C ALA A 159 13.31 -3.32 -32.39
N SER A 160 12.64 -4.02 -33.31
CA SER A 160 11.24 -4.45 -33.16
C SER A 160 11.04 -5.61 -32.15
N SER A 161 11.92 -5.74 -31.16
CA SER A 161 11.91 -6.77 -30.12
C SER A 161 12.50 -6.19 -28.82
N THR A 162 11.66 -5.98 -27.81
CA THR A 162 12.04 -5.51 -26.47
C THR A 162 12.72 -6.59 -25.61
N THR A 163 12.70 -7.84 -26.08
CA THR A 163 13.34 -9.00 -25.45
C THR A 163 14.80 -9.14 -25.90
N TYR A 164 15.72 -9.10 -24.93
CA TYR A 164 17.13 -9.46 -25.07
C TYR A 164 17.46 -10.65 -24.17
N SER A 165 18.24 -11.60 -24.67
CA SER A 165 18.78 -12.71 -23.89
C SER A 165 20.26 -12.87 -24.19
N GLY A 166 21.11 -12.83 -23.16
CA GLY A 166 22.56 -12.77 -23.35
C GLY A 166 23.32 -12.23 -22.14
N LYS A 167 24.52 -11.71 -22.39
CA LYS A 167 25.47 -11.26 -21.36
C LYS A 167 25.26 -9.79 -20.98
N ALA A 168 25.31 -9.51 -19.68
CA ALA A 168 25.30 -8.15 -19.15
C ALA A 168 26.48 -7.93 -18.20
N ALA A 169 27.13 -6.77 -18.29
CA ALA A 169 28.18 -6.37 -17.35
C ALA A 169 27.55 -5.92 -16.02
N ILE A 170 28.12 -6.34 -14.90
CA ILE A 170 27.64 -5.93 -13.58
C ILE A 170 28.39 -4.68 -13.16
N TYR A 171 27.64 -3.64 -12.77
CA TYR A 171 28.14 -2.45 -12.11
C TYR A 171 27.43 -2.32 -10.75
N TYR A 172 28.04 -1.59 -9.83
CA TYR A 172 27.58 -1.45 -8.45
C TYR A 172 27.94 -0.07 -7.91
N LEU A 173 27.19 0.43 -6.93
CA LEU A 173 27.53 1.70 -6.28
C LEU A 173 28.93 1.67 -5.66
N ALA A 174 29.72 2.72 -5.88
CA ALA A 174 31.05 2.87 -5.27
C ALA A 174 31.00 3.16 -3.75
N ASN A 175 29.80 3.35 -3.20
CA ASN A 175 29.51 3.52 -1.78
C ASN A 175 28.15 2.85 -1.47
N PRO A 176 28.03 1.95 -0.48
CA PRO A 176 26.75 1.34 -0.08
C PRO A 176 25.65 2.33 0.32
N ALA A 177 26.03 3.55 0.72
CA ALA A 177 25.12 4.65 1.04
C ALA A 177 24.78 5.57 -0.15
N GLY A 178 25.18 5.21 -1.37
CA GLY A 178 24.79 5.95 -2.58
C GLY A 178 23.31 5.75 -2.97
N ASP A 179 22.79 6.63 -3.82
CA ASP A 179 21.48 6.44 -4.46
C ASP A 179 21.60 5.41 -5.61
N PRO A 180 20.90 4.25 -5.55
CA PRO A 180 20.94 3.25 -6.61
C PRO A 180 20.26 3.68 -7.92
N TRP A 181 19.47 4.76 -7.91
CA TRP A 181 18.77 5.23 -9.11
C TRP A 181 19.61 6.21 -9.94
N THR A 182 20.68 6.78 -9.37
CA THR A 182 21.54 7.78 -10.01
C THR A 182 22.08 7.34 -11.38
N ASN A 183 22.17 8.32 -12.28
CA ASN A 183 22.80 8.18 -13.59
C ASN A 183 24.10 8.99 -13.70
N ASP A 184 24.63 9.51 -12.57
CA ASP A 184 26.01 10.00 -12.48
C ASP A 184 26.97 8.81 -12.58
N THR A 185 27.79 8.78 -13.63
CA THR A 185 28.78 7.71 -13.86
C THR A 185 29.89 7.70 -12.80
N GLY A 186 30.13 8.80 -12.08
CA GLY A 186 31.09 8.86 -10.97
C GLY A 186 30.63 8.11 -9.71
N ALA A 187 29.34 7.80 -9.59
CA ALA A 187 28.79 7.05 -8.46
C ALA A 187 28.91 5.52 -8.60
N TRP A 188 29.24 5.03 -9.81
CA TRP A 188 29.28 3.60 -10.14
C TRP A 188 30.71 3.06 -10.22
N ALA A 189 30.84 1.78 -9.88
CA ALA A 189 32.05 1.00 -9.94
C ALA A 189 31.77 -0.36 -10.64
N PRO A 190 32.77 -0.98 -11.27
CA PRO A 190 34.07 -0.40 -11.58
C PRO A 190 33.93 0.69 -12.66
N ALA A 191 35.02 1.32 -13.08
CA ALA A 191 34.96 2.35 -14.12
C ALA A 191 34.35 1.82 -15.44
N GLN A 192 33.81 2.72 -16.27
CA GLN A 192 33.16 2.32 -17.53
C GLN A 192 34.13 1.49 -18.41
N GLU A 193 33.61 0.43 -19.03
CA GLU A 193 34.34 -0.58 -19.82
C GLU A 193 35.34 -1.46 -19.03
N THR A 194 35.52 -1.27 -17.72
CA THR A 194 36.44 -2.11 -16.92
C THR A 194 35.76 -3.24 -16.15
N SER A 195 34.44 -3.43 -16.29
CA SER A 195 33.73 -4.52 -15.62
C SER A 195 34.04 -5.89 -16.25
N ASN A 196 34.67 -6.76 -15.46
CA ASN A 196 34.92 -8.16 -15.79
C ASN A 196 33.88 -9.12 -15.18
N THR A 197 33.01 -8.62 -14.30
CA THR A 197 31.92 -9.36 -13.64
C THR A 197 30.72 -9.42 -14.58
N ILE A 198 30.61 -10.50 -15.36
CA ILE A 198 29.57 -10.65 -16.39
C ILE A 198 28.50 -11.66 -15.97
N GLY A 199 27.27 -11.19 -15.81
CA GLY A 199 26.09 -12.04 -15.61
C GLY A 199 25.39 -12.39 -16.93
N ASN A 200 24.38 -13.25 -16.87
CA ASN A 200 23.45 -13.49 -17.97
C ASN A 200 22.06 -12.97 -17.61
N ILE A 201 21.37 -12.37 -18.58
CA ILE A 201 20.01 -11.85 -18.46
C ILE A 201 19.09 -12.42 -19.54
N ASN A 202 17.79 -12.42 -19.27
CA ASN A 202 16.73 -12.58 -20.26
C ASN A 202 15.59 -11.59 -19.92
N THR A 203 15.38 -10.57 -20.74
CA THR A 203 14.42 -9.49 -20.50
C THR A 203 13.05 -9.75 -21.12
N ASP A 204 12.70 -11.02 -21.35
CA ASP A 204 11.40 -11.38 -21.94
C ASP A 204 10.24 -11.05 -21.00
N GLY A 205 9.23 -10.34 -21.52
CA GLY A 205 8.17 -9.77 -20.69
C GLY A 205 8.66 -8.73 -19.68
N ALA A 206 9.71 -7.98 -20.00
CA ALA A 206 10.12 -6.79 -19.25
C ALA A 206 9.41 -5.52 -19.75
N THR A 207 9.04 -4.65 -18.81
CA THR A 207 8.65 -3.27 -19.11
C THR A 207 9.91 -2.41 -19.10
N TRP A 208 10.15 -1.67 -20.18
CA TRP A 208 11.25 -0.71 -20.28
C TRP A 208 10.73 0.71 -20.02
N GLU A 209 11.45 1.45 -19.19
CA GLU A 209 11.16 2.81 -18.76
C GLU A 209 12.23 3.78 -19.28
N ASP A 210 11.82 5.03 -19.51
CA ASP A 210 12.74 6.10 -19.87
C ASP A 210 13.74 6.41 -18.73
N GLY A 211 14.97 6.73 -19.13
CA GLY A 211 16.05 7.18 -18.25
C GLY A 211 16.29 8.68 -18.38
N TYR A 212 16.73 9.33 -17.31
CA TYR A 212 16.84 10.79 -17.24
C TYR A 212 18.23 11.22 -16.75
N VAL A 213 18.86 12.15 -17.47
CA VAL A 213 20.13 12.79 -17.07
C VAL A 213 19.94 14.30 -17.21
N GLY A 214 19.65 14.96 -16.07
CA GLY A 214 19.09 16.31 -16.08
C GLY A 214 17.81 16.33 -16.92
N ASN A 215 17.72 17.28 -17.86
CA ASN A 215 16.58 17.41 -18.77
C ASN A 215 16.67 16.46 -20.00
N THR A 216 17.68 15.58 -20.08
CA THR A 216 17.88 14.67 -21.22
C THR A 216 17.14 13.35 -20.99
N VAL A 217 16.23 13.00 -21.90
CA VAL A 217 15.45 11.75 -21.84
C VAL A 217 16.04 10.70 -22.78
N TYR A 218 16.33 9.52 -22.24
CA TYR A 218 16.79 8.33 -22.94
C TYR A 218 15.65 7.31 -22.97
N LYS A 219 15.05 7.09 -24.14
CA LYS A 219 13.85 6.26 -24.25
C LYS A 219 14.11 4.79 -23.94
N GLU A 220 13.19 4.15 -23.21
CA GLU A 220 13.22 2.72 -22.89
C GLU A 220 14.57 2.23 -22.32
N LYS A 221 15.26 3.09 -21.56
CA LYS A 221 16.65 2.90 -21.14
C LYS A 221 16.83 1.84 -20.05
N ASN A 222 15.84 1.65 -19.17
CA ASN A 222 15.96 0.87 -17.94
C ASN A 222 14.78 -0.09 -17.70
N ILE A 223 15.04 -1.24 -17.08
CA ILE A 223 14.04 -2.04 -16.35
C ILE A 223 14.25 -1.77 -14.86
N LYS A 224 13.22 -1.29 -14.14
CA LYS A 224 13.29 -1.05 -12.68
C LYS A 224 12.37 -1.97 -11.87
N SER A 225 11.21 -2.36 -12.41
CA SER A 225 10.33 -3.34 -11.75
C SER A 225 10.88 -4.77 -11.88
N ASN A 226 10.81 -5.55 -10.79
CA ASN A 226 11.12 -6.99 -10.76
C ASN A 226 12.50 -7.39 -11.33
N VAL A 227 13.52 -6.50 -11.28
CA VAL A 227 14.79 -6.63 -12.01
C VAL A 227 15.47 -8.00 -11.89
N SER A 228 15.50 -8.56 -10.68
CA SER A 228 16.10 -9.87 -10.40
C SER A 228 15.47 -11.05 -11.16
N LYS A 229 14.19 -10.96 -11.53
CA LYS A 229 13.48 -11.95 -12.37
C LYS A 229 14.15 -12.14 -13.73
N TYR A 230 14.76 -11.08 -14.25
CA TYR A 230 15.37 -11.04 -15.58
C TYR A 230 16.87 -11.45 -15.55
N ILE A 231 17.43 -11.77 -14.38
CA ILE A 231 18.81 -12.29 -14.24
C ILE A 231 18.76 -13.82 -14.22
N THR A 232 19.43 -14.45 -15.19
CA THR A 232 19.38 -15.91 -15.38
C THR A 232 20.57 -16.65 -14.77
N SER A 233 21.71 -15.97 -14.60
CA SER A 233 22.83 -16.41 -13.74
C SER A 233 23.80 -15.27 -13.42
N TRP A 234 24.43 -15.34 -12.25
CA TRP A 234 25.56 -14.49 -11.84
C TRP A 234 26.91 -15.00 -12.40
N PRO A 235 28.06 -14.29 -12.24
CA PRO A 235 29.34 -14.63 -12.86
C PRO A 235 29.98 -15.95 -12.44
N ASP A 236 29.56 -16.50 -11.31
CA ASP A 236 29.92 -17.84 -10.81
C ASP A 236 28.93 -18.94 -11.26
N GLY A 237 27.91 -18.59 -12.04
CA GLY A 237 26.83 -19.48 -12.45
C GLY A 237 25.71 -19.65 -11.41
N SER A 238 25.80 -18.99 -10.25
CA SER A 238 24.76 -19.03 -9.22
C SER A 238 23.47 -18.31 -9.67
N LYS A 239 22.39 -18.55 -8.93
CA LYS A 239 21.07 -17.97 -9.16
C LYS A 239 20.49 -17.50 -7.83
N GLY A 240 19.84 -16.36 -7.85
CA GLY A 240 19.24 -15.75 -6.66
C GLY A 240 18.81 -14.32 -6.96
N THR A 241 18.02 -13.72 -6.06
CA THR A 241 17.61 -12.31 -6.17
C THR A 241 18.75 -11.32 -5.95
N THR A 242 19.82 -11.76 -5.29
CA THR A 242 21.07 -11.03 -5.04
C THR A 242 22.27 -11.94 -5.37
N TRP A 243 23.48 -11.38 -5.32
CA TRP A 243 24.75 -12.12 -5.41
C TRP A 243 25.68 -11.74 -4.27
N THR A 244 26.10 -12.70 -3.45
CA THR A 244 27.01 -12.46 -2.33
C THR A 244 28.38 -13.07 -2.61
N VAL A 245 29.41 -12.22 -2.64
CA VAL A 245 30.81 -12.62 -2.78
C VAL A 245 31.52 -12.54 -1.43
N LYS A 246 32.36 -13.52 -1.10
CA LYS A 246 32.91 -13.70 0.26
C LYS A 246 34.44 -13.76 0.30
N ARG A 247 35.03 -13.17 1.34
CA ARG A 247 36.48 -13.21 1.59
C ARG A 247 36.97 -14.65 1.72
N GLY A 248 37.94 -15.02 0.89
CA GLY A 248 38.61 -16.33 0.96
C GLY A 248 37.78 -17.53 0.49
N ASP A 249 36.57 -17.32 -0.03
CA ASP A 249 35.78 -18.39 -0.63
C ASP A 249 36.39 -18.88 -1.96
N ALA A 250 36.29 -20.18 -2.22
CA ALA A 250 36.95 -20.82 -3.36
C ALA A 250 36.32 -20.47 -4.72
N THR A 251 35.04 -20.07 -4.73
CA THR A 251 34.29 -19.73 -5.96
C THR A 251 34.21 -18.22 -6.15
N THR A 252 33.99 -17.47 -5.07
CA THR A 252 33.68 -16.04 -5.10
C THR A 252 34.81 -15.14 -4.58
N GLY A 253 35.88 -15.68 -3.98
CA GLY A 253 36.95 -14.87 -3.38
C GLY A 253 37.71 -13.97 -4.36
N SER A 254 37.84 -14.38 -5.62
CA SER A 254 38.39 -13.55 -6.69
C SER A 254 37.48 -12.36 -7.02
N TYR A 255 36.18 -12.62 -7.16
CA TYR A 255 35.16 -11.60 -7.38
C TYR A 255 35.02 -10.66 -6.17
N PHE A 256 35.06 -11.17 -4.94
CA PHE A 256 35.12 -10.38 -3.71
C PHE A 256 36.30 -9.40 -3.72
N THR A 257 37.49 -9.89 -4.10
CA THR A 257 38.69 -9.06 -4.18
C THR A 257 38.52 -7.97 -5.24
N PHE A 258 38.04 -8.32 -6.44
CA PHE A 258 37.80 -7.35 -7.53
C PHE A 258 36.75 -6.28 -7.16
N VAL A 259 35.62 -6.67 -6.56
CA VAL A 259 34.55 -5.74 -6.15
C VAL A 259 35.04 -4.84 -5.02
N LEU A 260 35.70 -5.39 -3.99
CA LEU A 260 36.25 -4.60 -2.89
C LEU A 260 37.32 -3.62 -3.39
N ASP A 261 38.25 -4.07 -4.24
CA ASP A 261 39.30 -3.21 -4.80
C ASP A 261 38.72 -2.08 -5.66
N SER A 262 37.65 -2.34 -6.41
CA SER A 262 37.00 -1.36 -7.28
C SER A 262 36.23 -0.25 -6.54
N ILE A 263 35.82 -0.47 -5.29
CA ILE A 263 35.09 0.53 -4.47
C ILE A 263 35.92 1.14 -3.35
N TRP A 264 37.07 0.54 -3.01
CA TRP A 264 37.68 0.71 -1.68
C TRP A 264 37.94 2.17 -1.31
N ASP A 265 38.61 2.95 -2.15
CA ASP A 265 39.02 4.30 -1.77
C ASP A 265 37.82 5.26 -1.62
N ASN A 266 36.77 5.07 -2.42
CA ASN A 266 35.50 5.80 -2.30
C ASN A 266 34.75 5.39 -1.02
N TYR A 267 34.58 4.09 -0.78
CA TYR A 267 33.88 3.57 0.40
C TYR A 267 34.63 3.92 1.70
N LYS A 268 35.96 3.80 1.71
CA LYS A 268 36.84 4.18 2.83
C LYS A 268 36.73 5.66 3.16
N THR A 269 36.66 6.52 2.13
CA THR A 269 36.46 7.96 2.29
C THR A 269 35.07 8.28 2.86
N ALA A 270 34.03 7.59 2.39
CA ALA A 270 32.68 7.72 2.93
C ALA A 270 32.61 7.31 4.42
N ILE A 271 33.14 6.13 4.78
CA ILE A 271 33.22 5.69 6.18
C ILE A 271 33.93 6.73 7.04
N SER A 272 35.11 7.21 6.60
CA SER A 272 35.91 8.16 7.38
C SER A 272 35.17 9.48 7.65
N LYS A 273 34.46 9.99 6.63
CA LYS A 273 33.59 11.17 6.72
C LYS A 273 32.40 10.95 7.65
N ASP A 274 31.72 9.81 7.54
CA ASP A 274 30.45 9.55 8.25
C ASP A 274 30.65 9.21 9.73
N THR A 275 31.75 8.51 10.06
CA THR A 275 32.02 7.91 11.38
C THR A 275 33.11 8.61 12.19
N GLY A 276 33.96 9.42 11.54
CA GLY A 276 35.15 10.03 12.15
C GLY A 276 36.36 9.08 12.31
N ILE A 277 36.29 7.83 11.86
CA ILE A 277 37.47 6.94 11.85
C ILE A 277 38.51 7.48 10.87
N ALA A 278 39.77 7.60 11.27
CA ALA A 278 40.82 8.08 10.38
C ALA A 278 41.14 7.08 9.26
N LEU A 279 41.42 7.58 8.05
CA LEU A 279 41.72 6.76 6.86
C LEU A 279 42.86 5.74 7.05
N ARG A 280 43.80 5.97 7.98
CA ARG A 280 44.90 5.03 8.27
C ARG A 280 44.46 3.80 9.08
N ASP A 281 43.32 3.88 9.78
CA ASP A 281 42.86 2.84 10.71
C ASP A 281 41.77 1.94 10.09
N LEU A 282 41.24 2.32 8.92
CA LEU A 282 40.31 1.52 8.12
C LEU A 282 41.04 0.51 7.22
N ASN A 283 40.70 -0.77 7.36
CA ASN A 283 41.42 -1.89 6.74
C ASN A 283 40.50 -2.79 5.90
N LYS A 284 40.95 -3.21 4.71
CA LYS A 284 40.20 -4.15 3.84
C LYS A 284 39.85 -5.45 4.57
N GLU A 285 40.73 -5.90 5.46
CA GLU A 285 40.59 -7.15 6.23
C GLU A 285 39.41 -7.18 7.19
N ASP A 286 38.77 -6.04 7.49
CA ASP A 286 37.51 -6.01 8.24
C ASP A 286 36.30 -6.35 7.40
N ILE A 287 36.38 -6.17 6.07
CA ILE A 287 35.31 -6.53 5.15
C ILE A 287 35.31 -8.05 4.95
N LEU A 288 34.16 -8.69 5.18
CA LEU A 288 33.97 -10.14 5.17
C LEU A 288 33.20 -10.61 3.94
N GLU A 289 32.10 -9.93 3.61
CA GLU A 289 31.17 -10.31 2.54
C GLU A 289 30.62 -9.04 1.88
N ILE A 290 30.36 -9.10 0.57
CA ILE A 290 29.70 -8.03 -0.19
C ILE A 290 28.51 -8.65 -0.92
N THR A 291 27.31 -8.11 -0.69
CA THR A 291 26.08 -8.52 -1.38
C THR A 291 25.67 -7.46 -2.39
N LEU A 292 25.56 -7.87 -3.65
CA LEU A 292 25.08 -7.07 -4.76
C LEU A 292 23.58 -7.33 -4.95
N THR A 293 22.78 -6.29 -4.80
CA THR A 293 21.32 -6.32 -5.01
C THR A 293 20.99 -5.54 -6.28
N PRO A 294 20.46 -6.19 -7.35
CA PRO A 294 20.15 -5.51 -8.61
C PRO A 294 19.04 -4.48 -8.42
N ARG A 295 19.21 -3.29 -8.99
CA ARG A 295 18.26 -2.17 -8.87
C ARG A 295 17.74 -1.67 -10.22
N LYS A 296 18.56 -1.73 -11.28
CA LYS A 296 18.11 -1.56 -12.66
C LYS A 296 18.89 -2.48 -13.60
N ILE A 297 18.25 -2.91 -14.69
CA ILE A 297 18.96 -3.39 -15.88
C ILE A 297 18.88 -2.28 -16.91
N SER A 298 20.01 -1.76 -17.36
CA SER A 298 20.08 -0.68 -18.34
C SER A 298 20.63 -1.19 -19.68
N ARG A 299 20.15 -0.64 -20.79
CA ARG A 299 20.60 -0.98 -22.16
C ARG A 299 21.24 0.21 -22.85
N ASP A 300 21.80 0.03 -24.05
CA ASP A 300 22.39 1.11 -24.86
C ASP A 300 23.46 1.91 -24.09
N ASN A 301 24.35 1.22 -23.36
CA ASN A 301 25.45 1.84 -22.60
C ASN A 301 26.76 1.99 -23.40
N GLY A 302 26.82 1.43 -24.61
CA GLY A 302 28.04 1.34 -25.42
C GLY A 302 28.85 0.07 -25.13
N GLY A 303 30.14 0.11 -25.43
CA GLY A 303 31.08 -0.89 -24.91
C GLY A 303 31.02 -2.30 -25.52
N THR A 304 31.67 -3.23 -24.80
CA THR A 304 31.65 -4.66 -25.14
C THR A 304 30.35 -5.35 -24.69
N TYR A 305 29.73 -4.82 -23.64
CA TYR A 305 28.51 -5.35 -23.02
C TYR A 305 27.48 -4.22 -22.86
N PRO A 306 26.70 -3.88 -23.90
CA PRO A 306 25.81 -2.71 -23.88
C PRO A 306 24.61 -2.82 -22.94
N TYR A 307 24.39 -4.00 -22.34
CA TYR A 307 23.46 -4.24 -21.26
C TYR A 307 24.22 -4.30 -19.94
N HIS A 308 23.77 -3.54 -18.93
CA HIS A 308 24.31 -3.60 -17.58
C HIS A 308 23.28 -4.15 -16.59
N ILE A 309 23.77 -4.79 -15.52
CA ILE A 309 23.03 -5.02 -14.28
C ILE A 309 23.64 -4.03 -13.27
N ASP A 310 22.88 -3.02 -12.86
CA ASP A 310 23.36 -1.96 -11.97
C ASP A 310 22.82 -2.22 -10.54
N CYS A 311 23.74 -2.41 -9.58
CA CYS A 311 23.45 -2.95 -8.24
C CYS A 311 23.68 -1.95 -7.08
N ALA A 312 22.81 -2.01 -6.08
CA ALA A 312 23.13 -1.52 -4.73
C ALA A 312 24.05 -2.51 -4.00
N LEU A 313 24.79 -2.03 -3.00
CA LEU A 313 25.63 -2.86 -2.14
C LEU A 313 25.11 -2.94 -0.70
N SER A 314 25.26 -4.11 -0.09
CA SER A 314 25.43 -4.30 1.36
C SER A 314 26.83 -4.84 1.61
N ILE A 315 27.51 -4.38 2.67
CA ILE A 315 28.90 -4.76 2.97
C ILE A 315 29.04 -5.16 4.43
N LYS A 316 29.25 -6.46 4.66
CA LYS A 316 29.48 -7.02 5.98
C LYS A 316 30.89 -6.71 6.44
N SER A 317 31.02 -5.88 7.47
CA SER A 317 32.30 -5.53 8.09
C SER A 317 32.29 -5.86 9.58
N LYS A 318 33.48 -6.05 10.16
CA LYS A 318 33.66 -6.15 11.62
C LYS A 318 33.46 -4.81 12.32
N SER A 319 33.90 -3.72 11.69
CA SER A 319 34.13 -2.42 12.34
C SER A 319 33.08 -1.35 11.98
N VAL A 320 32.29 -1.56 10.91
CA VAL A 320 31.27 -0.61 10.44
C VAL A 320 30.05 -1.32 9.85
N PHE A 321 28.94 -0.58 9.75
CA PHE A 321 27.72 -0.99 9.02
C PHE A 321 27.08 0.21 8.30
N THR A 322 26.13 -0.04 7.40
CA THR A 322 25.35 1.02 6.72
C THR A 322 23.90 1.01 7.23
N ALA A 323 23.36 2.15 7.66
CA ALA A 323 21.92 2.31 7.85
C ALA A 323 21.31 2.94 6.60
N LYS A 324 20.12 2.48 6.19
CA LYS A 324 19.39 2.98 5.02
C LYS A 324 17.94 3.27 5.39
N PHE A 325 17.42 4.43 4.97
CA PHE A 325 16.07 4.90 5.27
C PHE A 325 15.23 4.89 3.99
N TRP A 326 14.05 4.28 4.08
CA TRP A 326 13.19 3.96 2.95
C TRP A 326 11.79 4.52 3.16
N VAL A 327 11.29 5.34 2.23
CA VAL A 327 9.93 5.88 2.25
C VAL A 327 9.11 5.31 1.10
N LYS A 328 7.91 4.83 1.43
CA LYS A 328 6.88 4.46 0.47
C LYS A 328 5.80 5.55 0.42
N ASP A 329 5.67 6.16 -0.76
CA ASP A 329 4.77 7.29 -1.02
C ASP A 329 3.32 6.86 -1.32
N PRO A 330 2.34 7.79 -1.23
CA PRO A 330 0.93 7.47 -1.43
C PRO A 330 0.65 6.93 -2.84
N GLY A 331 0.02 5.75 -2.91
CA GLY A 331 -0.35 5.09 -4.17
C GLY A 331 0.76 4.24 -4.81
N GLU A 332 2.01 4.36 -4.38
CA GLU A 332 3.13 3.58 -4.92
C GLU A 332 3.09 2.10 -4.47
N THR A 333 3.77 1.22 -5.22
CA THR A 333 3.98 -0.18 -4.81
C THR A 333 5.22 -0.34 -3.93
N ASP A 334 6.29 0.36 -4.27
CA ASP A 334 7.64 0.09 -3.77
C ASP A 334 8.16 1.20 -2.82
N TYR A 335 9.30 0.93 -2.19
CA TYR A 335 9.97 1.87 -1.30
C TYR A 335 11.14 2.58 -2.00
N THR A 336 11.28 3.88 -1.75
CA THR A 336 12.37 4.72 -2.26
C THR A 336 13.39 5.02 -1.17
N GLN A 337 14.69 5.05 -1.49
CA GLN A 337 15.73 5.38 -0.50
C GLN A 337 15.77 6.91 -0.32
N VAL A 338 15.51 7.41 0.89
CA VAL A 338 15.54 8.85 1.20
C VAL A 338 16.83 9.31 1.87
N ASP A 339 17.50 8.39 2.57
CA ASP A 339 18.80 8.65 3.21
C ASP A 339 19.58 7.35 3.42
N ALA A 340 20.91 7.45 3.53
CA ALA A 340 21.77 6.35 3.93
C ALA A 340 23.09 6.88 4.49
N LYS A 341 23.64 6.21 5.51
CA LYS A 341 24.87 6.63 6.18
C LYS A 341 25.63 5.45 6.79
N ASN A 342 26.95 5.54 6.84
CA ASN A 342 27.82 4.57 7.52
C ASN A 342 27.97 4.88 9.03
N TYR A 343 28.02 3.82 9.85
CA TYR A 343 28.13 3.85 11.31
C TYR A 343 29.22 2.87 11.79
N LYS A 344 29.75 3.04 13.01
CA LYS A 344 30.65 2.03 13.60
C LYS A 344 29.82 0.89 14.20
N THR A 345 30.32 -0.33 14.19
CA THR A 345 29.66 -1.47 14.83
C THR A 345 29.45 -1.18 16.33
N GLY A 346 28.19 -1.09 16.75
CA GLY A 346 27.79 -0.76 18.13
C GLY A 346 27.39 0.70 18.39
N ASP A 347 27.60 1.63 17.43
CA ASP A 347 27.01 2.97 17.51
C ASP A 347 25.49 2.90 17.27
N SER A 348 24.68 3.70 17.99
CA SER A 348 23.26 3.89 17.65
C SER A 348 23.09 4.64 16.34
N VAL A 349 22.07 4.27 15.56
CA VAL A 349 21.66 4.99 14.34
C VAL A 349 20.97 6.29 14.74
N VAL A 350 21.35 7.39 14.09
CA VAL A 350 20.68 8.70 14.22
C VAL A 350 19.53 8.76 13.22
N GLU A 351 18.37 9.28 13.63
CA GLU A 351 17.20 9.42 12.74
C GLU A 351 17.52 10.34 11.56
N THR A 352 17.01 10.00 10.38
CA THR A 352 17.17 10.85 9.21
C THR A 352 16.33 12.13 9.31
N THR A 353 16.91 13.24 8.87
CA THR A 353 16.18 14.51 8.66
C THR A 353 15.71 14.68 7.20
N LYS A 354 15.80 13.62 6.38
CA LYS A 354 15.35 13.62 4.97
C LYS A 354 13.87 13.31 4.79
N ALA A 355 13.23 12.74 5.81
CA ALA A 355 11.80 12.52 5.86
C ALA A 355 11.31 12.77 7.30
N GLU A 356 10.24 13.53 7.45
CA GLU A 356 9.72 13.98 8.75
C GLU A 356 8.48 13.16 9.12
N ILE A 357 8.53 12.42 10.23
CA ILE A 357 7.37 11.66 10.72
C ILE A 357 6.24 12.63 11.11
N GLY A 358 5.01 12.31 10.71
CA GLY A 358 3.86 13.21 10.85
C GLY A 358 3.70 14.22 9.70
N SER A 359 4.66 14.33 8.77
CA SER A 359 4.47 15.13 7.54
C SER A 359 3.35 14.56 6.66
N THR A 360 2.64 15.45 5.94
CA THR A 360 1.43 15.09 5.18
C THR A 360 1.54 15.34 3.69
N LYS A 361 0.96 14.45 2.87
CA LYS A 361 0.81 14.61 1.42
C LYS A 361 -0.66 14.49 1.03
N GLU A 362 -1.15 15.38 0.16
CA GLU A 362 -2.49 15.23 -0.44
C GLU A 362 -2.35 14.63 -1.84
N VAL A 363 -3.03 13.50 -2.08
CA VAL A 363 -3.11 12.84 -3.39
C VAL A 363 -4.57 12.52 -3.67
N ASN A 364 -5.07 12.98 -4.83
CA ASN A 364 -6.46 12.80 -5.26
C ASN A 364 -7.53 13.25 -4.22
N GLY A 365 -7.23 14.31 -3.45
CA GLY A 365 -8.12 14.83 -2.40
C GLY A 365 -8.05 14.07 -1.06
N ILE A 366 -7.18 13.07 -0.95
CA ILE A 366 -6.96 12.27 0.26
C ILE A 366 -5.64 12.70 0.90
N ILE A 367 -5.70 13.09 2.18
CA ILE A 367 -4.52 13.44 2.96
C ILE A 367 -3.96 12.17 3.60
N TYR A 368 -2.70 11.89 3.29
CA TYR A 368 -1.89 10.85 3.89
C TYR A 368 -0.90 11.47 4.89
N VAL A 369 -0.47 10.69 5.88
CA VAL A 369 0.54 11.06 6.88
C VAL A 369 1.67 10.04 6.88
N LEU A 370 2.93 10.48 7.02
CA LEU A 370 4.07 9.58 7.21
C LEU A 370 4.03 9.01 8.64
N ASP A 371 3.54 7.78 8.79
CA ASP A 371 3.00 7.27 10.06
C ASP A 371 4.05 6.91 11.12
N GLY A 372 5.29 6.65 10.71
CA GLY A 372 6.40 6.28 11.59
C GLY A 372 7.43 5.40 10.89
N TRP A 373 8.56 5.21 11.55
CA TRP A 373 9.58 4.24 11.13
C TRP A 373 9.32 2.85 11.71
N TYR A 374 9.72 1.84 10.94
CA TYR A 374 9.59 0.42 11.23
C TYR A 374 10.94 -0.27 10.90
N PRO A 375 11.37 -1.25 11.71
CA PRO A 375 12.58 -2.01 11.42
C PRO A 375 12.36 -3.02 10.29
N GLU A 376 13.47 -3.47 9.72
CA GLU A 376 13.53 -4.55 8.73
C GLU A 376 13.13 -5.90 9.31
N ASN A 377 12.42 -6.68 8.50
CA ASN A 377 12.01 -8.05 8.80
C ASN A 377 12.88 -9.09 8.06
N GLU A 378 12.71 -10.36 8.44
CA GLU A 378 13.43 -11.52 7.87
C GLU A 378 13.33 -11.68 6.34
N THR A 379 12.43 -10.95 5.66
CA THR A 379 12.26 -10.98 4.20
C THR A 379 12.68 -9.69 3.48
N GLY A 380 13.29 -8.73 4.19
CA GLY A 380 13.80 -7.48 3.61
C GLY A 380 12.75 -6.38 3.40
N GLY A 381 11.70 -6.37 4.24
CA GLY A 381 10.66 -5.34 4.26
C GLY A 381 10.32 -4.87 5.67
N ALA A 382 9.28 -4.03 5.83
CA ALA A 382 8.90 -3.49 7.12
C ALA A 382 8.19 -4.52 8.04
N TYR A 383 8.53 -4.56 9.33
CA TYR A 383 7.65 -5.13 10.36
C TYR A 383 6.48 -4.18 10.65
N LYS A 384 5.36 -4.32 9.91
CA LYS A 384 4.19 -3.42 9.96
C LYS A 384 3.63 -3.13 11.37
N ASP A 385 3.75 -4.07 12.29
CA ASP A 385 3.17 -3.97 13.65
C ASP A 385 4.19 -3.49 14.70
N GLN A 386 5.46 -3.28 14.33
CA GLN A 386 6.55 -2.88 15.23
C GLN A 386 7.04 -1.46 14.93
N LYS A 387 6.17 -0.45 15.13
CA LYS A 387 6.56 0.95 14.97
C LYS A 387 7.61 1.35 16.03
N ILE A 388 8.68 2.01 15.60
CA ILE A 388 9.70 2.58 16.50
C ILE A 388 9.09 3.81 17.19
N THR A 389 8.83 3.72 18.50
CA THR A 389 8.17 4.77 19.28
C THR A 389 9.13 5.68 20.05
N ASN A 390 10.40 5.31 20.16
CA ASN A 390 11.47 6.11 20.76
C ASN A 390 12.76 5.90 19.97
N TRP A 391 13.36 6.98 19.44
CA TRP A 391 14.53 6.85 18.59
C TRP A 391 15.85 6.75 19.38
N ASN A 392 16.16 5.55 19.82
CA ASN A 392 17.50 5.17 20.27
C ASN A 392 17.84 3.76 19.77
N TYR A 393 18.05 3.64 18.46
CA TYR A 393 18.13 2.34 17.78
C TYR A 393 19.58 1.87 17.63
N THR A 394 19.99 0.83 18.36
CA THR A 394 21.29 0.17 18.21
C THR A 394 21.09 -1.20 17.55
N PRO A 395 21.45 -1.40 16.26
CA PRO A 395 21.20 -2.66 15.56
C PRO A 395 21.97 -3.84 16.14
N ASN A 396 21.32 -5.00 16.18
CA ASN A 396 21.89 -6.24 16.70
C ASN A 396 22.57 -7.10 15.60
N ALA A 397 23.30 -8.14 16.01
CA ALA A 397 24.10 -8.97 15.11
C ALA A 397 23.28 -9.77 14.07
N THR A 398 21.99 -9.99 14.30
CA THR A 398 21.07 -10.63 13.35
C THR A 398 20.60 -9.65 12.29
N GLU A 399 20.35 -8.38 12.64
CA GLU A 399 20.03 -7.31 11.68
C GLU A 399 21.23 -7.04 10.78
N LEU A 400 22.42 -6.88 11.37
CA LEU A 400 23.67 -6.64 10.65
C LEU A 400 24.24 -7.90 9.95
N ALA A 401 23.40 -8.88 9.62
CA ALA A 401 23.81 -10.14 9.01
C ALA A 401 24.47 -9.97 7.62
N ASP A 402 24.11 -8.93 6.86
CA ASP A 402 24.75 -8.55 5.59
C ASP A 402 25.57 -7.24 5.68
N GLY A 403 25.62 -6.61 6.87
CA GLY A 403 26.26 -5.31 7.12
C GLY A 403 25.40 -4.07 6.85
N THR A 404 24.12 -4.23 6.51
CA THR A 404 23.12 -3.17 6.43
C THR A 404 22.09 -3.31 7.56
N VAL A 405 21.45 -2.22 7.93
CA VAL A 405 20.12 -2.21 8.58
C VAL A 405 19.20 -1.27 7.81
N ASN A 406 17.98 -1.72 7.50
CA ASN A 406 17.01 -0.92 6.76
C ASN A 406 15.86 -0.44 7.67
N PHE A 407 15.51 0.84 7.57
CA PHE A 407 14.37 1.46 8.26
C PHE A 407 13.33 1.88 7.23
N TYR A 408 12.08 1.50 7.45
CA TYR A 408 10.98 1.72 6.51
C TYR A 408 9.93 2.63 7.12
N ALA A 409 9.50 3.66 6.39
CA ALA A 409 8.33 4.47 6.73
C ALA A 409 7.39 4.53 5.52
N HIS A 410 6.09 4.62 5.77
CA HIS A 410 5.10 4.63 4.69
C HIS A 410 3.98 5.62 5.00
N TYR A 411 3.46 6.24 3.94
CA TYR A 411 2.33 7.15 4.03
C TYR A 411 1.03 6.35 4.20
N THR A 412 0.35 6.52 5.34
CA THR A 412 -0.98 5.94 5.59
C THR A 412 -2.07 6.99 5.35
N PRO A 413 -3.26 6.60 4.88
CA PRO A 413 -4.38 7.53 4.72
C PRO A 413 -4.84 8.02 6.09
N LEU A 414 -4.78 9.33 6.34
CA LEU A 414 -5.26 9.93 7.59
C LEU A 414 -6.80 10.00 7.61
N TYR A 415 -7.40 10.16 6.42
CA TYR A 415 -8.84 10.21 6.23
C TYR A 415 -9.32 9.37 5.04
N THR A 416 -10.60 9.01 5.09
CA THR A 416 -11.40 8.38 4.05
C THR A 416 -12.67 9.21 3.80
N SER A 417 -13.61 8.72 2.99
CA SER A 417 -14.90 9.38 2.71
C SER A 417 -16.04 8.37 2.61
N VAL A 418 -17.27 8.81 2.90
CA VAL A 418 -18.49 7.98 2.88
C VAL A 418 -19.62 8.72 2.18
N ASN A 419 -20.17 8.13 1.12
CA ASN A 419 -21.37 8.61 0.44
C ASN A 419 -22.62 8.01 1.09
N ILE A 420 -23.51 8.86 1.61
CA ILE A 420 -24.86 8.46 2.05
C ILE A 420 -25.82 8.73 0.91
N LYS A 421 -26.55 7.71 0.47
CA LYS A 421 -27.42 7.74 -0.71
C LYS A 421 -28.82 7.25 -0.37
N LYS A 422 -29.85 7.96 -0.85
CA LYS A 422 -31.26 7.61 -0.60
C LYS A 422 -31.92 7.05 -1.85
N LEU A 423 -32.64 5.94 -1.68
CA LEU A 423 -33.51 5.37 -2.71
C LEU A 423 -34.93 5.16 -2.15
N VAL A 424 -35.94 5.47 -2.95
CA VAL A 424 -37.37 5.30 -2.63
C VAL A 424 -38.04 4.43 -3.68
N THR A 425 -38.53 3.27 -3.25
CA THR A 425 -39.03 2.20 -4.11
C THR A 425 -40.45 1.77 -3.72
N GLY A 426 -41.05 0.93 -4.56
CA GLY A 426 -42.42 0.43 -4.40
C GLY A 426 -43.48 1.41 -4.90
N ASN A 427 -44.66 0.87 -5.22
CA ASN A 427 -45.69 1.57 -6.00
C ASN A 427 -46.36 2.76 -5.29
N MET A 428 -46.11 2.95 -4.00
CA MET A 428 -46.59 4.09 -3.20
C MET A 428 -45.45 4.84 -2.47
N GLY A 429 -44.21 4.68 -2.93
CA GLY A 429 -43.06 5.43 -2.43
C GLY A 429 -43.09 6.91 -2.85
N ASP A 430 -43.15 7.82 -1.88
CA ASP A 430 -43.09 9.26 -2.12
C ASP A 430 -41.63 9.68 -2.38
N LYS A 431 -41.29 9.83 -3.65
CA LYS A 431 -39.95 10.23 -4.09
C LYS A 431 -39.57 11.67 -3.72
N SER A 432 -40.57 12.52 -3.45
CA SER A 432 -40.36 13.92 -3.03
C SER A 432 -40.15 14.07 -1.51
N LYS A 433 -40.43 13.01 -0.74
CA LYS A 433 -40.37 13.06 0.71
C LYS A 433 -38.94 13.27 1.21
N PRO A 434 -38.70 14.25 2.12
CA PRO A 434 -37.50 14.27 2.93
C PRO A 434 -37.48 13.11 3.94
N PHE A 435 -36.38 12.38 3.99
CA PHE A 435 -36.03 11.39 5.00
C PHE A 435 -34.85 11.92 5.83
N HIS A 436 -35.01 11.96 7.15
CA HIS A 436 -34.01 12.49 8.08
C HIS A 436 -33.03 11.39 8.50
N PHE A 437 -31.76 11.77 8.61
CA PHE A 437 -30.66 10.90 9.02
C PHE A 437 -29.84 11.57 10.11
N LYS A 438 -29.47 10.80 11.12
CA LYS A 438 -28.46 11.18 12.11
C LYS A 438 -27.15 10.47 11.81
N VAL A 439 -26.05 11.23 11.73
CA VAL A 439 -24.71 10.73 11.42
C VAL A 439 -23.75 11.03 12.56
N SER A 440 -22.93 10.05 12.93
CA SER A 440 -21.93 10.13 13.99
C SER A 440 -20.62 9.50 13.54
N VAL A 441 -19.49 10.09 13.93
CA VAL A 441 -18.15 9.56 13.68
C VAL A 441 -17.37 9.58 14.99
N VAL A 442 -16.97 8.41 15.48
CA VAL A 442 -16.38 8.25 16.82
C VAL A 442 -15.17 7.32 16.83
N LYS A 443 -14.33 7.40 17.85
CA LYS A 443 -13.30 6.39 18.15
C LYS A 443 -13.31 6.09 19.65
N GLY A 444 -13.68 4.87 20.02
CA GLY A 444 -14.15 4.58 21.37
C GLY A 444 -15.35 5.47 21.71
N ASN A 445 -15.26 6.20 22.82
CA ASN A 445 -16.29 7.13 23.29
C ASN A 445 -16.09 8.58 22.81
N THR A 446 -15.05 8.84 22.00
CA THR A 446 -14.67 10.20 21.59
C THR A 446 -15.26 10.55 20.22
N ASN A 447 -16.02 11.65 20.14
CA ASN A 447 -16.47 12.26 18.89
C ASN A 447 -15.27 12.75 18.08
N LEU A 448 -15.23 12.45 16.78
CA LEU A 448 -14.15 12.84 15.88
C LEU A 448 -14.61 13.86 14.82
N PRO A 449 -13.75 14.77 14.37
CA PRO A 449 -14.10 15.72 13.33
C PRO A 449 -14.28 15.04 11.98
N PHE A 450 -15.28 15.49 11.22
CA PHE A 450 -15.55 15.12 9.83
C PHE A 450 -16.19 16.31 9.10
N LYS A 451 -16.29 16.27 7.78
CA LYS A 451 -16.94 17.32 6.98
C LYS A 451 -18.13 16.80 6.19
N ILE A 452 -19.16 17.63 6.09
CA ILE A 452 -20.22 17.50 5.08
C ILE A 452 -20.15 18.76 4.22
N ASP A 453 -20.07 18.56 2.90
CA ASP A 453 -19.69 19.57 1.92
C ASP A 453 -18.37 20.29 2.30
N LYS A 454 -18.47 21.48 2.88
CA LYS A 454 -17.32 22.29 3.37
C LYS A 454 -17.39 22.58 4.87
N THR A 455 -18.48 22.19 5.54
CA THR A 455 -18.72 22.48 6.95
C THR A 455 -18.17 21.33 7.78
N GLN A 456 -17.37 21.66 8.80
CA GLN A 456 -16.85 20.68 9.75
C GLN A 456 -17.84 20.46 10.89
N TYR A 457 -18.05 19.19 11.21
CA TYR A 457 -18.84 18.70 12.34
C TYR A 457 -17.93 17.88 13.26
N THR A 458 -18.39 17.56 14.45
CA THR A 458 -17.69 16.69 15.42
C THR A 458 -18.73 15.95 16.23
N ASP A 459 -19.69 16.67 16.81
CA ASP A 459 -20.87 16.07 17.42
C ASP A 459 -21.82 15.44 16.37
N PRO A 460 -22.66 14.47 16.78
CA PRO A 460 -23.61 13.82 15.89
C PRO A 460 -24.55 14.82 15.19
N THR A 461 -24.51 14.83 13.87
CA THR A 461 -25.19 15.83 13.02
C THR A 461 -26.40 15.23 12.32
N GLU A 462 -27.33 16.09 11.87
CA GLU A 462 -28.57 15.68 11.21
C GLU A 462 -28.60 16.21 9.77
N ILE A 463 -28.87 15.32 8.82
CA ILE A 463 -29.02 15.61 7.39
C ILE A 463 -30.37 15.11 6.88
N THR A 464 -30.71 15.46 5.64
CA THR A 464 -31.99 15.09 5.03
C THR A 464 -31.80 14.78 3.54
N LEU A 465 -32.34 13.65 3.08
CA LEU A 465 -32.25 13.19 1.69
C LEU A 465 -33.63 12.76 1.16
N SER A 466 -33.89 13.05 -0.11
CA SER A 466 -35.03 12.55 -0.90
C SER A 466 -34.54 11.56 -1.98
N ASP A 467 -35.42 11.02 -2.81
CA ASP A 467 -35.07 9.95 -3.77
C ASP A 467 -33.94 10.32 -4.74
N ASN A 468 -32.94 9.44 -4.86
CA ASN A 468 -31.70 9.58 -5.63
C ASN A 468 -30.77 10.73 -5.19
N GLN A 469 -30.98 11.33 -4.01
CA GLN A 469 -30.00 12.26 -3.43
C GLN A 469 -28.86 11.51 -2.74
N THR A 470 -27.66 12.07 -2.87
CA THR A 470 -26.44 11.59 -2.22
C THR A 470 -25.75 12.77 -1.52
N THR A 471 -25.21 12.54 -0.33
CA THR A 471 -24.35 13.48 0.40
C THR A 471 -23.04 12.79 0.79
N ALA A 472 -21.91 13.45 0.57
CA ALA A 472 -20.59 12.95 0.92
C ALA A 472 -20.16 13.44 2.31
N LEU A 473 -19.79 12.51 3.19
CA LEU A 473 -18.89 12.77 4.30
C LEU A 473 -17.46 12.70 3.79
N THR A 474 -16.70 13.77 4.02
CA THR A 474 -15.27 13.87 3.68
C THR A 474 -14.46 14.11 4.95
N GLN A 475 -13.15 13.86 4.88
CA GLN A 475 -12.24 13.91 6.04
C GLN A 475 -12.74 13.05 7.23
N VAL A 476 -13.29 11.87 6.94
CA VAL A 476 -13.67 10.88 7.96
C VAL A 476 -12.38 10.18 8.42
N PRO A 477 -11.97 10.24 9.70
CA PRO A 477 -10.67 9.69 10.12
C PRO A 477 -10.59 8.17 9.98
N VAL A 478 -9.45 7.67 9.51
CA VAL A 478 -9.21 6.22 9.41
C VAL A 478 -9.13 5.58 10.80
N GLY A 479 -9.74 4.41 10.95
CA GLY A 479 -9.94 3.71 12.21
C GLY A 479 -11.03 4.34 13.11
N ALA A 480 -11.89 5.20 12.58
CA ALA A 480 -13.13 5.63 13.24
C ALA A 480 -14.26 4.60 13.05
N THR A 481 -15.30 4.67 13.87
CA THR A 481 -16.60 4.04 13.62
C THR A 481 -17.57 5.11 13.11
N VAL A 482 -18.12 4.89 11.91
CA VAL A 482 -19.16 5.73 11.31
C VAL A 482 -20.51 5.07 11.55
N THR A 483 -21.45 5.79 12.16
CA THR A 483 -22.83 5.31 12.38
C THR A 483 -23.81 6.27 11.73
N ILE A 484 -24.67 5.75 10.87
CA ILE A 484 -25.72 6.49 10.15
C ILE A 484 -27.05 5.84 10.48
N THR A 485 -28.01 6.60 11.02
CA THR A 485 -29.36 6.11 11.35
C THR A 485 -30.42 6.95 10.67
N GLU A 486 -31.30 6.30 9.90
CA GLU A 486 -32.52 6.90 9.36
C GLU A 486 -33.66 6.86 10.38
N ASP A 487 -34.53 7.86 10.34
CA ASP A 487 -35.74 7.92 11.15
C ASP A 487 -36.78 6.82 10.82
N ASN A 488 -37.76 6.63 11.72
CA ASN A 488 -38.85 5.67 11.51
C ASN A 488 -40.00 6.26 10.67
N TYR A 489 -40.22 5.76 9.46
CA TYR A 489 -41.30 6.22 8.59
C TYR A 489 -42.43 5.20 8.43
N SER A 490 -43.59 5.51 8.99
CA SER A 490 -44.76 4.63 8.95
C SER A 490 -45.19 4.30 7.52
N GLY A 491 -45.40 3.01 7.27
CA GLY A 491 -45.75 2.47 5.95
C GLY A 491 -44.56 2.32 4.98
N TYR A 492 -43.31 2.52 5.42
CA TYR A 492 -42.11 2.18 4.66
C TYR A 492 -41.36 1.01 5.33
N THR A 493 -40.79 0.14 4.50
CA THR A 493 -39.77 -0.84 4.91
C THR A 493 -38.40 -0.28 4.54
N THR A 494 -37.58 0.05 5.54
CA THR A 494 -36.22 0.55 5.36
C THR A 494 -35.22 -0.61 5.38
N SER A 495 -34.28 -0.60 4.43
CA SER A 495 -33.06 -1.40 4.44
C SER A 495 -31.86 -0.52 4.08
N CYS A 496 -30.65 -0.99 4.40
CA CYS A 496 -29.41 -0.34 3.99
C CYS A 496 -28.34 -1.34 3.52
N THR A 497 -27.56 -0.93 2.52
CA THR A 497 -26.33 -1.61 2.09
C THR A 497 -25.11 -0.76 2.44
N ILE A 498 -23.96 -1.42 2.58
CA ILE A 498 -22.64 -0.82 2.76
C ILE A 498 -21.72 -1.47 1.72
N ASP A 499 -21.16 -0.68 0.81
CA ASP A 499 -20.29 -1.14 -0.30
C ASP A 499 -20.89 -2.31 -1.08
N GLY A 500 -22.18 -2.18 -1.43
CA GLY A 500 -22.98 -3.21 -2.11
C GLY A 500 -23.42 -4.39 -1.24
N SER A 501 -22.76 -4.64 -0.11
CA SER A 501 -23.12 -5.70 0.85
C SER A 501 -24.36 -5.31 1.66
N ALA A 502 -25.25 -6.26 1.92
CA ALA A 502 -26.41 -6.01 2.78
C ALA A 502 -25.98 -5.84 4.25
N SER A 503 -26.36 -4.73 4.88
CA SER A 503 -26.25 -4.59 6.33
C SER A 503 -27.20 -5.58 7.03
N ALA A 504 -26.92 -5.92 8.29
CA ALA A 504 -27.87 -6.63 9.14
C ALA A 504 -29.18 -5.80 9.22
N GLY A 505 -30.24 -6.30 8.59
CA GLY A 505 -31.27 -5.44 7.99
C GLY A 505 -31.95 -4.47 8.95
N GLY A 506 -31.94 -3.18 8.60
CA GLY A 506 -32.63 -2.15 9.36
C GLY A 506 -32.38 -0.72 8.86
N ARG A 507 -32.60 0.24 9.77
CA ARG A 507 -32.46 1.69 9.55
C ARG A 507 -31.09 2.27 9.94
N THR A 508 -30.14 1.42 10.33
CA THR A 508 -28.83 1.85 10.82
C THR A 508 -27.73 1.11 10.05
N ALA A 509 -26.82 1.89 9.49
CA ALA A 509 -25.56 1.41 8.93
C ALA A 509 -24.43 1.80 9.87
N THR A 510 -23.54 0.84 10.16
CA THR A 510 -22.37 1.06 11.02
C THR A 510 -21.14 0.52 10.32
N ILE A 511 -20.17 1.39 10.03
CA ILE A 511 -18.86 1.02 9.49
C ILE A 511 -17.84 1.15 10.63
N SER A 512 -17.54 0.03 11.29
CA SER A 512 -16.60 -0.02 12.42
C SER A 512 -15.16 -0.05 11.93
N ASN A 513 -14.27 0.73 12.57
CA ASN A 513 -12.84 0.81 12.23
C ASN A 513 -12.60 1.06 10.72
N ILE A 514 -13.28 2.05 10.15
CA ILE A 514 -13.30 2.37 8.71
C ILE A 514 -11.89 2.58 8.16
N GLN A 515 -11.62 2.01 6.98
CA GLN A 515 -10.33 2.08 6.30
C GLN A 515 -10.42 2.95 5.04
N GLN A 516 -9.38 2.94 4.23
CA GLN A 516 -9.48 3.36 2.84
C GLN A 516 -10.03 2.18 2.01
N ASN A 517 -10.98 2.44 1.10
CA ASN A 517 -11.49 1.43 0.17
C ASN A 517 -10.41 1.07 -0.86
N ASN A 518 -10.45 -0.15 -1.41
CA ASN A 518 -9.35 -0.77 -2.18
C ASN A 518 -8.92 0.00 -3.45
N GLU A 519 -9.76 0.90 -3.98
CA GLU A 519 -9.47 1.73 -5.16
C GLU A 519 -9.34 3.23 -4.81
N ASN A 520 -9.08 3.58 -3.54
CA ASN A 520 -9.14 4.94 -2.99
C ASN A 520 -10.52 5.63 -3.12
N ALA A 521 -11.56 4.89 -3.51
CA ALA A 521 -12.93 5.37 -3.60
C ALA A 521 -13.54 5.67 -2.22
N ALA A 522 -14.57 6.52 -2.18
CA ALA A 522 -15.42 6.64 -1.01
C ALA A 522 -16.25 5.35 -0.80
N HIS A 523 -16.54 5.01 0.46
CA HIS A 523 -17.52 3.96 0.78
C HIS A 523 -18.93 4.41 0.33
N GLU A 524 -19.79 3.51 -0.12
CA GLU A 524 -21.21 3.82 -0.42
C GLU A 524 -22.16 3.16 0.57
N VAL A 525 -22.97 3.97 1.25
CA VAL A 525 -24.06 3.54 2.13
C VAL A 525 -25.39 3.93 1.50
N THR A 526 -26.11 2.97 0.91
CA THR A 526 -27.41 3.21 0.27
C THR A 526 -28.56 2.79 1.17
N PHE A 527 -29.43 3.74 1.53
CA PHE A 527 -30.65 3.52 2.30
C PHE A 527 -31.88 3.46 1.40
N THR A 528 -32.51 2.30 1.31
CA THR A 528 -33.69 2.05 0.48
C THR A 528 -34.95 2.01 1.33
N ASN A 529 -35.93 2.86 1.02
CA ASN A 529 -37.26 2.81 1.63
C ASN A 529 -38.28 2.31 0.61
N ASN A 530 -38.73 1.07 0.79
CA ASN A 530 -39.77 0.48 -0.04
C ASN A 530 -41.16 0.71 0.55
N LYS A 531 -42.13 1.11 -0.28
CA LYS A 531 -43.53 1.23 0.10
C LYS A 531 -44.45 0.76 -1.02
N GLU A 532 -45.03 -0.41 -0.84
CA GLU A 532 -46.00 -0.96 -1.79
C GLU A 532 -47.42 -0.41 -1.59
N ALA A 533 -48.21 -0.53 -2.65
CA ALA A 533 -49.64 -0.46 -2.54
C ALA A 533 -50.16 -1.68 -1.78
N ILE A 534 -50.80 -1.46 -0.63
CA ILE A 534 -51.75 -2.43 -0.09
C ILE A 534 -53.01 -2.30 -0.97
N PRO A 535 -53.39 -3.31 -1.76
CA PRO A 535 -54.60 -3.23 -2.57
C PRO A 535 -55.81 -3.21 -1.63
N ASP A 536 -56.56 -2.10 -1.62
CA ASP A 536 -57.87 -2.06 -0.98
C ASP A 536 -58.82 -2.94 -1.79
N THR A 537 -58.94 -4.20 -1.36
CA THR A 537 -59.77 -5.20 -2.03
C THR A 537 -61.27 -4.91 -1.94
N GLY A 538 -61.70 -3.92 -1.13
CA GLY A 538 -63.11 -3.58 -0.92
C GLY A 538 -63.98 -4.67 -0.27
N LEU A 539 -63.39 -5.84 0.04
CA LEU A 539 -64.06 -7.06 0.47
C LEU A 539 -64.41 -7.04 1.96
N ASN A 540 -65.21 -6.07 2.38
CA ASN A 540 -65.86 -6.12 3.68
C ASN A 540 -66.94 -7.21 3.68
N LEU A 541 -66.55 -8.41 4.12
CA LEU A 541 -67.41 -9.60 4.28
C LEU A 541 -68.60 -9.39 5.23
N GLY A 542 -68.58 -8.34 6.07
CA GLY A 542 -69.70 -7.94 6.91
C GLY A 542 -70.80 -7.16 6.16
N THR A 543 -70.59 -6.82 4.88
CA THR A 543 -71.61 -6.10 4.10
C THR A 543 -72.73 -7.03 3.65
N THR A 544 -73.98 -6.55 3.78
CA THR A 544 -75.21 -7.31 3.50
C THR A 544 -75.26 -7.97 2.11
N PRO A 545 -74.74 -7.37 1.01
CA PRO A 545 -74.74 -8.02 -0.30
C PRO A 545 -73.97 -9.36 -0.34
N TYR A 546 -72.85 -9.48 0.37
CA TYR A 546 -72.05 -10.72 0.37
C TYR A 546 -72.72 -11.83 1.20
N ILE A 547 -73.31 -11.48 2.34
CA ILE A 547 -74.10 -12.41 3.16
C ILE A 547 -75.32 -12.92 2.37
N LEU A 548 -76.00 -12.03 1.63
CA LEU A 548 -77.10 -12.41 0.73
C LEU A 548 -76.62 -13.31 -0.42
N ALA A 549 -75.51 -13.00 -1.07
CA ALA A 549 -74.96 -13.81 -2.15
C ALA A 549 -74.61 -15.24 -1.68
N LEU A 550 -73.92 -15.37 -0.54
CA LEU A 550 -73.60 -16.67 0.06
C LEU A 550 -74.86 -17.43 0.48
N GLY A 551 -75.85 -16.73 1.06
CA GLY A 551 -77.16 -17.32 1.40
C GLY A 551 -77.92 -17.86 0.19
N ILE A 552 -77.93 -17.12 -0.93
CA ILE A 552 -78.57 -17.53 -2.19
C ILE A 552 -77.87 -18.76 -2.77
N VAL A 553 -76.54 -18.82 -2.75
CA VAL A 553 -75.76 -19.99 -3.23
C VAL A 553 -76.03 -21.21 -2.34
N ALA A 554 -76.07 -21.05 -1.02
CA ALA A 554 -76.38 -22.14 -0.08
C ALA A 554 -77.81 -22.68 -0.26
N LEU A 555 -78.80 -21.79 -0.42
CA LEU A 555 -80.19 -22.17 -0.70
C LEU A 555 -80.34 -22.88 -2.05
N GLY A 556 -79.66 -22.40 -3.09
CA GLY A 556 -79.63 -23.04 -4.41
C GLY A 556 -79.02 -24.45 -4.38
N ALA A 557 -77.92 -24.63 -3.65
CA ALA A 557 -77.31 -25.94 -3.42
C ALA A 557 -78.25 -26.89 -2.65
N GLY A 558 -78.90 -26.40 -1.59
CA GLY A 558 -79.90 -27.15 -0.82
C GLY A 558 -81.07 -27.63 -1.68
N LEU A 559 -81.64 -26.74 -2.50
CA LEU A 559 -82.73 -27.05 -3.42
C LEU A 559 -82.34 -28.10 -4.48
N LEU A 560 -81.13 -28.03 -5.04
CA LEU A 560 -80.62 -29.02 -6.00
C LEU A 560 -80.41 -30.40 -5.37
N LEU A 561 -79.98 -30.47 -4.11
CA LEU A 561 -79.80 -31.72 -3.38
C LEU A 561 -81.16 -32.34 -2.97
N PHE A 562 -82.10 -31.54 -2.48
CA PHE A 562 -83.45 -32.03 -2.15
C PHE A 562 -84.27 -32.43 -3.38
N GLY A 563 -84.17 -31.65 -4.47
CA GLY A 563 -84.83 -31.94 -5.74
C GLY A 563 -84.38 -33.25 -6.38
N ARG A 564 -83.14 -33.70 -6.13
CA ARG A 564 -82.66 -35.03 -6.53
C ARG A 564 -83.29 -36.17 -5.73
N ARG A 565 -83.45 -36.02 -4.40
CA ARG A 565 -84.05 -37.08 -3.56
C ARG A 565 -85.51 -37.39 -3.94
N LYS A 566 -86.29 -36.40 -4.39
CA LYS A 566 -87.69 -36.60 -4.86
C LYS A 566 -87.83 -37.21 -6.26
N ARG A 567 -86.75 -37.66 -6.90
CA ARG A 567 -86.76 -38.42 -8.18
C ARG A 567 -86.20 -39.85 -8.04
N GLN A 568 -86.01 -40.35 -6.82
CA GLN A 568 -85.53 -41.72 -6.54
C GLN A 568 -86.33 -42.36 -5.38
N SER A 569 -87.66 -42.21 -5.42
CA SER A 569 -88.64 -42.95 -4.63
C SER A 569 -89.95 -43.07 -5.44
#